data_AF-A0A2P5HWX4-F1
#
_entry.id   AF-A0A2P5HWX4-F1
#
_cell.length_a   1.000
_cell.length_b   1.000
_cell.length_c   1.000
_cell.angle_alpha   90.00
_cell.angle_beta   90.00
_cell.angle_gamma   90.00
#
_symmetry.space_group_name_H-M   'P 1'
#
loop_
_entity.id
_entity.type
_entity.pdbx_description
1 polymer ?
#
loop_
_entity_poly.entity_id
_entity_poly.type
_entity_poly.pdbx_seq_one_letter_code
_entity_poly.pdbx_strand_id
1 'polypeptide(L)'
;MHSRDPTFRSRIQLENDSREALSRYMSETRLRIQHAEEEYQLRCLREQQAAEARRIEQARIEREAREAAERAVREEARRQREEEARRVAQRTAEEHLGEQTVYANSMQCPACKHFVQKSSGCIHMTCKCGAEFNYETGETWTGWDFENPEENGQMW
;
A
#
# COMPACT_ATOMS: atom_id res chain seq x y z
N MET A 1 -33.66 -83.41 66.79
CA MET A 1 -33.97 -82.32 65.84
C MET A 1 -32.66 -81.66 65.43
N HIS A 2 -32.07 -82.04 64.29
CA HIS A 2 -30.90 -81.31 63.78
C HIS A 2 -31.41 -80.12 62.97
N SER A 3 -31.29 -78.94 63.57
CA SER A 3 -31.44 -77.67 62.86
C SER A 3 -30.41 -77.66 61.73
N ARG A 4 -30.87 -77.85 60.48
CA ARG A 4 -30.03 -77.52 59.32
C ARG A 4 -29.92 -76.00 59.32
N ASP A 5 -28.75 -75.49 59.73
CA ASP A 5 -28.46 -74.08 59.62
C ASP A 5 -28.62 -73.67 58.14
N PRO A 6 -29.61 -72.82 57.80
CA PRO A 6 -29.87 -72.42 56.41
C PRO A 6 -28.72 -71.60 55.83
N THR A 7 -27.75 -71.20 56.66
CA THR A 7 -26.60 -70.37 56.31
C THR A 7 -25.33 -71.18 56.05
N PHE A 8 -25.34 -72.50 56.27
CA PHE A 8 -24.14 -73.33 56.11
C PHE A 8 -23.68 -73.34 54.64
N ARG A 9 -22.54 -72.71 54.36
CA ARG A 9 -21.86 -72.76 53.07
C ARG A 9 -20.65 -73.68 53.12
N SER A 10 -20.56 -74.60 52.16
CA SER A 10 -19.38 -75.44 52.00
C SER A 10 -18.21 -74.61 51.47
N ARG A 11 -16.99 -75.07 51.74
CA ARG A 11 -15.76 -74.46 51.23
C ARG A 11 -15.78 -74.29 49.70
N ILE A 12 -16.29 -75.29 48.98
CA ILE A 12 -16.40 -75.27 47.52
C ILE A 12 -17.40 -74.19 47.07
N GLN A 13 -18.51 -73.98 47.79
CA GLN A 13 -19.46 -72.91 47.50
C GLN A 13 -18.81 -71.53 47.66
N LEU A 14 -18.07 -71.32 48.74
CA LEU A 14 -17.35 -70.06 48.98
C LEU A 14 -16.29 -69.77 47.92
N GLU A 15 -15.53 -70.79 47.50
CA GLU A 15 -14.51 -70.67 46.45
C GLU A 15 -15.14 -70.36 45.08
N ASN A 16 -16.27 -70.99 44.75
CA ASN A 16 -17.03 -70.70 43.53
C ASN A 16 -17.63 -69.28 43.56
N ASP A 17 -18.25 -68.87 44.67
CA ASP A 17 -18.80 -67.51 44.85
C ASP A 17 -17.71 -66.45 44.69
N SER A 18 -16.52 -66.70 45.24
CA SER A 18 -15.37 -65.81 45.14
C SER A 18 -14.86 -65.69 43.69
N ARG A 19 -14.81 -66.81 42.96
CA ARG A 19 -14.44 -66.84 41.54
C ARG A 19 -15.46 -66.10 40.67
N GLU A 20 -16.74 -66.28 40.94
CA GLU A 20 -17.81 -65.55 40.23
C GLU A 20 -17.77 -64.05 40.54
N ALA A 21 -17.57 -63.66 41.79
CA ALA A 21 -17.41 -62.27 42.19
C ALA A 21 -16.21 -61.61 41.50
N LEU A 22 -15.07 -62.30 41.45
CA LEU A 22 -13.89 -61.81 40.72
C LEU A 22 -14.15 -61.70 39.22
N SER A 23 -14.80 -62.69 38.60
CA SER A 23 -15.15 -62.64 37.18
C SER A 23 -16.09 -61.48 36.85
N ARG A 24 -17.07 -61.19 37.70
CA ARG A 24 -17.97 -60.03 37.55
C ARG A 24 -17.19 -58.73 37.67
N TYR A 25 -16.36 -58.59 38.71
CA TYR A 25 -15.51 -57.42 38.92
C TYR A 25 -14.56 -57.16 37.74
N MET A 26 -13.91 -58.20 37.21
CA MET A 26 -13.02 -58.09 36.05
C MET A 26 -13.80 -57.68 34.80
N SER A 27 -14.99 -58.25 34.57
CA SER A 27 -15.86 -57.90 33.45
C SER A 27 -16.30 -56.43 33.50
N GLU A 28 -16.79 -55.99 34.67
CA GLU A 28 -17.22 -54.61 34.89
C GLU A 28 -16.06 -53.62 34.74
N THR A 29 -14.89 -53.95 35.29
CA THR A 29 -13.70 -53.11 35.16
C THR A 29 -13.27 -52.96 33.70
N ARG A 30 -13.33 -54.05 32.92
CA ARG A 30 -13.03 -54.02 31.48
C ARG A 30 -13.98 -53.12 30.71
N LEU A 31 -15.28 -53.20 30.99
CA LEU A 31 -16.29 -52.34 30.36
C LEU A 31 -16.05 -50.86 30.68
N ARG A 32 -15.69 -50.55 31.93
CA ARG A 32 -15.38 -49.17 32.35
C ARG A 32 -14.14 -48.63 31.65
N ILE A 33 -13.09 -49.46 31.51
CA ILE A 33 -11.88 -49.09 30.77
C ILE A 33 -12.23 -48.83 29.31
N GLN A 34 -12.97 -49.73 28.67
CA GLN A 34 -13.36 -49.58 27.26
C GLN A 34 -14.17 -48.29 27.03
N HIS A 35 -15.16 -48.01 27.88
CA HIS A 35 -15.94 -46.78 27.78
C HIS A 35 -15.06 -45.52 27.94
N ALA A 36 -14.14 -45.54 28.90
CA ALA A 36 -13.21 -44.43 29.11
C ALA A 36 -12.25 -44.24 27.91
N GLU A 37 -11.82 -45.33 27.28
CA GLU A 37 -11.00 -45.29 26.06
C GLU A 37 -11.77 -44.70 24.89
N GLU A 38 -13.02 -45.11 24.68
CA GLU A 38 -13.90 -44.57 23.63
C GLU A 38 -14.15 -43.07 23.83
N GLU A 39 -14.44 -42.64 25.06
CA GLU A 39 -14.60 -41.22 25.39
C GLU A 39 -13.33 -40.42 25.14
N TYR A 40 -12.17 -40.97 25.52
CA TYR A 40 -10.88 -40.34 25.29
C TYR A 40 -10.58 -40.19 23.79
N GLN A 41 -10.81 -41.24 23.01
CA GLN A 41 -10.63 -41.24 21.56
C GLN A 41 -11.53 -40.20 20.89
N LEU A 42 -12.81 -40.14 21.27
CA LEU A 42 -13.74 -39.14 20.76
C LEU A 42 -13.31 -37.71 21.12
N ARG A 43 -12.83 -37.49 22.34
CA ARG A 43 -12.31 -36.18 22.75
C ARG A 43 -11.11 -35.76 21.89
N CYS A 44 -10.14 -36.65 21.71
CA CYS A 44 -8.96 -36.38 20.88
C CYS A 44 -9.34 -36.05 19.44
N LEU A 45 -10.27 -36.81 18.84
CA LEU A 45 -10.73 -36.56 17.48
C LEU A 45 -11.38 -35.18 17.35
N ARG A 46 -12.25 -34.79 18.30
CA ARG A 46 -12.90 -33.47 18.31
C ARG A 46 -11.87 -32.35 18.43
N GLU A 47 -10.86 -32.51 19.28
CA GLU A 47 -9.77 -31.53 19.43
C GLU A 47 -8.97 -31.38 18.14
N GLN A 48 -8.66 -32.49 17.46
CA GLN A 48 -7.98 -32.48 16.16
C GLN A 48 -8.81 -31.77 15.09
N GLN A 49 -10.09 -32.11 14.97
CA GLN A 49 -11.01 -31.45 14.03
C GLN A 49 -11.14 -29.96 14.30
N ALA A 50 -11.24 -29.56 15.57
CA ALA A 50 -11.29 -28.15 15.94
C ALA A 50 -9.96 -27.42 15.63
N ALA A 51 -8.82 -28.09 15.83
CA ALA A 51 -7.52 -27.54 15.46
C ALA A 51 -7.38 -27.38 13.94
N GLU A 52 -7.84 -28.36 13.16
CA GLU A 52 -7.85 -28.30 11.71
C GLU A 52 -8.76 -27.18 11.19
N ALA A 53 -9.98 -27.06 11.74
CA ALA A 53 -10.89 -25.97 11.41
C ALA A 53 -10.26 -24.59 11.67
N ARG A 54 -9.56 -24.42 12.80
CA ARG A 54 -8.80 -23.19 13.10
C ARG A 54 -7.69 -22.93 12.07
N ARG A 55 -6.96 -23.97 11.65
CA ARG A 55 -5.89 -23.83 10.65
C ARG A 55 -6.45 -23.42 9.28
N ILE A 56 -7.55 -24.03 8.86
CA ILE A 56 -8.23 -23.70 7.61
C ILE A 56 -8.71 -22.25 7.63
N GLU A 57 -9.37 -21.84 8.71
CA GLU A 57 -9.87 -20.48 8.85
C GLU A 57 -8.74 -19.45 8.88
N GLN A 58 -7.66 -19.74 9.62
CA GLN A 58 -6.47 -18.89 9.65
C GLN A 58 -5.86 -18.74 8.25
N ALA A 59 -5.76 -19.82 7.47
CA ALA A 59 -5.25 -19.76 6.10
C ALA A 59 -6.16 -18.93 5.16
N ARG A 60 -7.47 -18.94 5.39
CA ARG A 60 -8.44 -18.09 4.68
C ARG A 60 -8.21 -16.61 5.00
N ILE A 61 -8.13 -16.27 6.28
CA ILE A 61 -7.86 -14.90 6.75
C ILE A 61 -6.53 -14.39 6.20
N GLU A 62 -5.48 -15.20 6.25
CA GLU A 62 -4.16 -14.81 5.74
C GLU A 62 -4.16 -14.59 4.22
N ARG A 63 -4.92 -15.41 3.47
CA ARG A 63 -5.07 -15.20 2.01
C ARG A 63 -5.76 -13.87 1.74
N GLU A 64 -6.87 -13.61 2.41
CA GLU A 64 -7.62 -12.36 2.27
C GLU A 64 -6.76 -11.14 2.66
N ALA A 65 -6.00 -11.25 3.74
CA ALA A 65 -5.07 -10.21 4.18
C ALA A 65 -3.95 -9.95 3.16
N ARG A 66 -3.37 -11.00 2.55
CA ARG A 66 -2.37 -10.86 1.48
C ARG A 66 -2.95 -10.16 0.26
N GLU A 67 -4.14 -10.56 -0.18
CA GLU A 67 -4.81 -9.94 -1.32
C GLU A 67 -5.19 -8.48 -1.03
N ALA A 68 -5.65 -8.17 0.18
CA ALA A 68 -5.95 -6.80 0.60
C ALA A 68 -4.69 -5.93 0.65
N ALA A 69 -3.58 -6.45 1.18
CA ALA A 69 -2.30 -5.77 1.20
C ALA A 69 -1.78 -5.50 -0.22
N GLU A 70 -1.88 -6.49 -1.12
CA GLU A 70 -1.49 -6.31 -2.52
C GLU A 70 -2.34 -5.26 -3.23
N ARG A 71 -3.66 -5.25 -3.00
CA ARG A 71 -4.56 -4.20 -3.52
C ARG A 71 -4.16 -2.82 -2.99
N ALA A 72 -3.87 -2.69 -1.69
CA ALA A 72 -3.44 -1.43 -1.09
C ALA A 72 -2.12 -0.92 -1.68
N VAL A 73 -1.13 -1.81 -1.88
CA VAL A 73 0.15 -1.45 -2.53
C VAL A 73 -0.07 -0.95 -3.96
N ARG A 74 -0.92 -1.63 -4.75
CA ARG A 74 -1.24 -1.20 -6.13
C ARG A 74 -1.94 0.15 -6.16
N GLU A 75 -2.89 0.39 -5.26
CA GLU A 75 -3.60 1.66 -5.16
C GLU A 75 -2.66 2.80 -4.75
N GLU A 76 -1.79 2.57 -3.77
CA GLU A 76 -0.81 3.55 -3.32
C GLU A 76 0.18 3.89 -4.43
N ALA A 77 0.69 2.90 -5.16
CA ALA A 77 1.54 3.12 -6.32
C ALA A 77 0.84 3.95 -7.42
N ARG A 78 -0.47 3.77 -7.62
CA ARG A 78 -1.26 4.61 -8.53
C ARG A 78 -1.33 6.06 -8.02
N ARG A 79 -1.64 6.27 -6.75
CA ARG A 79 -1.70 7.61 -6.13
C ARG A 79 -0.37 8.35 -6.25
N GLN A 80 0.74 7.65 -5.97
CA GLN A 80 2.09 8.22 -6.10
C GLN A 80 2.41 8.63 -7.53
N ARG A 81 2.08 7.80 -8.52
CA ARG A 81 2.27 8.13 -9.94
C ARG A 81 1.42 9.31 -10.38
N GLU A 82 0.16 9.38 -9.94
CA GLU A 82 -0.73 10.51 -10.24
C GLU A 82 -0.22 11.81 -9.61
N GLU A 83 0.24 11.75 -8.35
CA GLU A 83 0.82 12.91 -7.67
C GLU A 83 2.12 13.37 -8.33
N GLU A 84 3.02 12.43 -8.66
CA GLU A 84 4.26 12.73 -9.36
C GLU A 84 3.98 13.34 -10.75
N ALA A 85 3.06 12.76 -11.52
CA ALA A 85 2.64 13.30 -12.81
C ALA A 85 2.08 14.72 -12.67
N ARG A 86 1.27 14.98 -11.63
CA ARG A 86 0.77 16.34 -11.34
C ARG A 86 1.90 17.30 -11.03
N ARG A 87 2.88 16.90 -10.20
CA ARG A 87 4.05 17.72 -9.86
C ARG A 87 4.90 18.03 -11.09
N VAL A 88 5.13 17.03 -11.94
CA VAL A 88 5.87 17.21 -13.20
C VAL A 88 5.11 18.14 -14.13
N ALA A 89 3.81 17.93 -14.34
CA ALA A 89 2.99 18.78 -15.20
C ALA A 89 2.98 20.24 -14.72
N GLN A 90 2.89 20.47 -13.41
CA GLN A 90 2.98 21.81 -12.84
C GLN A 90 4.33 22.47 -13.13
N ARG A 91 5.45 21.78 -12.86
CA ARG A 91 6.79 22.31 -13.14
C ARG A 91 6.97 22.63 -14.62
N THR A 92 6.54 21.74 -15.51
CA THR A 92 6.62 21.96 -16.96
C THR A 92 5.78 23.14 -17.40
N ALA A 93 4.59 23.35 -16.82
CA ALA A 93 3.76 24.53 -17.11
C ALA A 93 4.43 25.83 -16.62
N GLU A 94 5.04 25.82 -15.43
CA GLU A 94 5.80 26.95 -14.88
C GLU A 94 7.04 27.28 -15.75
N GLU A 95 7.78 26.26 -16.19
CA GLU A 95 8.91 26.39 -17.11
C GLU A 95 8.48 27.02 -18.45
N HIS A 96 7.40 26.52 -19.06
CA HIS A 96 6.86 27.08 -20.31
C HIS A 96 6.41 28.53 -20.15
N LEU A 97 5.75 28.88 -19.03
CA LEU A 97 5.37 30.26 -18.74
C LEU A 97 6.60 31.15 -18.54
N GLY A 98 7.63 30.63 -17.87
CA GLY A 98 8.92 31.30 -17.68
C GLY A 98 9.62 31.58 -19.01
N GLU A 99 9.69 30.58 -19.90
CA GLU A 99 10.23 30.74 -21.26
C GLU A 99 9.47 31.83 -22.03
N GLN A 100 8.14 31.75 -22.07
CA GLN A 100 7.31 32.77 -22.73
C GLN A 100 7.55 34.17 -22.16
N THR A 101 7.69 34.27 -20.83
CA THR A 101 7.97 35.55 -20.16
C THR A 101 9.34 36.11 -20.57
N VAL A 102 10.37 35.25 -20.68
CA VAL A 102 11.69 35.67 -21.16
C VAL A 102 11.61 36.16 -22.60
N TYR A 103 10.99 35.40 -23.50
CA TYR A 103 10.85 35.81 -24.90
C TYR A 103 10.03 37.10 -25.06
N ALA A 104 8.95 37.28 -24.29
CA ALA A 104 8.12 38.48 -24.36
C ALA A 104 8.83 39.73 -23.81
N ASN A 105 9.70 39.56 -22.81
CA ASN A 105 10.37 40.68 -22.12
C ASN A 105 11.86 40.83 -22.48
N SER A 106 12.32 40.18 -23.55
CA SER A 106 13.69 40.34 -24.03
C SER A 106 13.76 40.38 -25.56
N MET A 107 14.68 41.19 -26.08
CA MET A 107 14.96 41.34 -27.51
C MET A 107 16.34 40.77 -27.83
N GLN A 108 16.50 40.09 -28.97
CA GLN A 108 17.80 39.62 -29.41
C GLN A 108 18.61 40.76 -30.02
N CYS A 109 19.85 40.94 -29.56
CA CYS A 109 20.74 41.90 -30.18
C CYS A 109 20.97 41.56 -31.67
N PRO A 110 20.83 42.51 -32.62
CA PRO A 110 21.02 42.24 -34.05
C PRO A 110 22.43 41.71 -34.38
N ALA A 111 23.45 42.14 -33.63
CA ALA A 111 24.85 41.80 -33.86
C ALA A 111 25.27 40.44 -33.25
N CYS A 112 25.04 40.21 -31.96
CA CYS A 112 25.54 39.02 -31.25
C CYS A 112 24.47 38.01 -30.83
N LYS A 113 23.19 38.28 -31.12
CA LYS A 113 22.01 37.45 -30.81
C LYS A 113 21.79 37.15 -29.32
N HIS A 114 22.50 37.83 -28.42
CA HIS A 114 22.24 37.72 -26.99
C HIS A 114 20.91 38.41 -26.63
N PHE A 115 20.12 37.81 -25.73
CA PHE A 115 18.88 38.41 -25.24
C PHE A 115 19.20 39.59 -24.31
N VAL A 116 18.60 40.73 -24.59
CA VAL A 116 18.70 41.97 -23.82
C VAL A 116 17.31 42.27 -23.26
N GLN A 117 17.20 42.51 -21.96
CA GLN A 117 15.93 42.90 -21.31
C GLN A 117 15.79 44.43 -21.29
N LYS A 118 14.58 44.95 -21.50
CA LYS A 118 14.31 46.41 -21.47
C LYS A 118 14.57 47.00 -20.09
N SER A 119 15.52 47.93 -19.98
CA SER A 119 15.93 48.53 -18.70
C SER A 119 15.21 49.84 -18.36
N SER A 120 13.91 49.93 -18.66
CA SER A 120 12.99 51.09 -18.48
C SER A 120 13.01 52.17 -19.58
N GLY A 121 11.79 52.64 -19.93
CA GLY A 121 11.45 53.95 -20.51
C GLY A 121 11.97 54.32 -21.91
N CYS A 122 13.14 53.85 -22.32
CA CYS A 122 13.77 54.19 -23.59
C CYS A 122 13.67 53.02 -24.58
N ILE A 123 13.45 53.33 -25.85
CA ILE A 123 13.53 52.36 -26.95
C ILE A 123 14.96 52.12 -27.41
N HIS A 124 15.89 53.05 -27.13
CA HIS A 124 17.31 52.87 -27.41
C HIS A 124 17.95 51.96 -26.38
N MET A 125 18.57 50.88 -26.84
CA MET A 125 19.26 49.92 -25.99
C MET A 125 20.67 49.62 -26.48
N THR A 126 21.58 49.42 -25.54
CA THR A 126 22.97 49.04 -25.81
C THR A 126 23.21 47.62 -25.31
N CYS A 127 23.67 46.74 -26.19
CA CYS A 127 24.06 45.38 -25.83
C CYS A 127 25.44 45.37 -25.14
N LYS A 128 25.74 44.31 -24.37
CA LYS A 128 27.07 44.07 -23.77
C LYS A 128 28.20 43.95 -24.81
N CYS A 129 27.89 43.61 -26.06
CA CYS A 129 28.86 43.60 -27.15
C CYS A 129 29.19 45.00 -27.70
N GLY A 130 28.51 46.04 -27.21
CA GLY A 130 28.68 47.44 -27.63
C GLY A 130 27.76 47.88 -28.77
N ALA A 131 26.95 46.98 -29.35
CA ALA A 131 25.99 47.35 -30.39
C ALA A 131 24.79 48.10 -29.79
N GLU A 132 24.39 49.21 -30.42
CA GLU A 132 23.20 49.98 -30.09
C GLU A 132 22.07 49.67 -31.07
N PHE A 133 20.85 49.52 -30.57
CA PHE A 133 19.69 49.14 -31.39
C PHE A 133 18.38 49.64 -30.78
N ASN A 134 17.35 49.72 -31.61
CA ASN A 134 15.98 49.99 -31.18
C ASN A 134 15.37 48.69 -30.61
N TYR A 135 14.85 48.73 -29.39
CA TYR A 135 14.27 47.58 -28.71
C TYR A 135 12.95 47.09 -29.31
N GLU A 136 12.21 47.95 -30.01
CA GLU A 136 10.92 47.61 -30.61
C GLU A 136 11.10 46.98 -31.99
N THR A 137 12.00 47.52 -32.81
CA THR A 137 12.25 47.03 -34.19
C THR A 137 13.41 46.06 -34.29
N GLY A 138 14.34 46.07 -33.33
CA GLY A 138 15.56 45.25 -33.36
C GLY A 138 16.64 45.77 -34.31
N GLU A 139 16.43 46.93 -34.95
CA GLU A 139 17.33 47.50 -35.93
C GLU A 139 18.49 48.26 -35.27
N THR A 140 19.64 48.27 -35.92
CA THR A 140 20.81 49.02 -35.46
C THR A 140 20.48 50.51 -35.33
N TRP A 141 20.85 51.10 -34.21
CA TRP A 141 20.58 52.50 -33.93
C TRP A 141 21.45 53.40 -34.80
N THR A 142 20.82 54.19 -35.68
CA THR A 142 21.51 55.10 -36.60
C THR A 142 21.52 56.56 -36.12
N GLY A 143 20.91 56.86 -34.97
CA GLY A 143 20.73 58.21 -34.44
C GLY A 143 19.29 58.72 -34.57
N TRP A 144 18.91 59.73 -33.78
CA TRP A 144 17.61 60.41 -33.91
C TRP A 144 17.60 61.28 -35.17
N ASP A 145 17.02 60.80 -36.27
CA ASP A 145 16.71 61.62 -37.44
C ASP A 145 15.49 62.51 -37.14
N PHE A 146 15.74 63.81 -36.96
CA PHE A 146 14.73 64.83 -36.67
C PHE A 146 13.84 65.20 -37.88
N GLU A 147 14.07 64.59 -39.06
CA GLU A 147 13.48 65.03 -40.34
C GLU A 147 12.25 64.23 -40.81
N ASN A 148 11.79 63.20 -40.10
CA ASN A 148 10.60 62.44 -40.51
C ASN A 148 9.63 62.13 -39.34
N PRO A 149 8.62 62.99 -39.09
CA PRO A 149 7.66 62.80 -38.01
C PRO A 149 6.54 61.80 -38.32
N GLU A 150 6.40 61.32 -39.56
CA GLU A 150 5.26 60.46 -39.96
C GLU A 150 5.48 58.96 -39.71
N GLU A 151 6.73 58.51 -39.57
CA GLU A 151 7.04 57.08 -39.34
C GLU A 151 7.18 56.75 -37.85
N ASN A 152 7.36 57.75 -37.00
CA ASN A 152 7.48 57.59 -35.55
C ASN A 152 6.12 57.79 -34.90
N GLY A 153 5.27 56.76 -34.98
CA GLY A 153 3.96 56.69 -34.34
C GLY A 153 4.00 56.77 -32.80
N GLN A 154 4.42 57.90 -32.25
CA GLN A 154 4.20 58.29 -30.86
C GLN A 154 2.88 59.07 -30.78
N MET A 155 1.77 58.34 -30.66
CA MET A 155 0.62 58.81 -29.90
C MET A 155 0.70 58.20 -28.49
N TRP A 156 0.56 59.08 -27.50
CA TRP A 156 0.57 58.85 -26.05
C TRP A 156 -0.19 57.61 -25.58
#